data_AF-A0A425YC53-F1
#
_entry.id   AF-A0A425YC53-F1
#
_cell.length_a   1.000
_cell.length_b   1.000
_cell.length_c   1.000
_cell.angle_alpha   90.00
_cell.angle_beta   90.00
_cell.angle_gamma   90.00
#
_symmetry.space_group_name_H-M   'P 1'
#
loop_
_entity.id
_entity.type
_entity.pdbx_description
1 polymer ?
#
loop_
_entity_poly.entity_id
_entity_poly.type
_entity_poly.pdbx_seq_one_letter_code
_entity_poly.pdbx_strand_id
1 'polypeptide(L)'
;MPKSLQKSLEECRILVYGLSGNEAIKTRIAAIYPEKRILDGVKLYENAKSAFESQSTEKIESTEANREFKIVYEKIYGQLVKIRKAGRYFFKNNAELRTLLRLNKEIPGNYADWKNLCEETTNAVLQHVVIQDKLALVELGSEKITEMAQQLEKIDELKIKAEKEDGEAQVATVRKQETFNKLMAYCTDLRACLDLFYERSERQTLEQLGILIK
;
A
#
# COMPACT_ATOMS: atom_id res chain seq x y z
N MET A 1 -0.57 9.19 -24.88
CA MET A 1 -0.36 8.43 -23.63
C MET A 1 0.22 9.38 -22.60
N PRO A 2 -0.31 9.45 -21.37
CA PRO A 2 0.29 10.28 -20.32
C PRO A 2 1.72 9.78 -20.04
N LYS A 3 2.69 10.70 -19.96
CA LYS A 3 4.08 10.36 -19.61
C LYS A 3 4.10 9.66 -18.25
N SER A 4 4.93 8.63 -18.08
CA SER A 4 5.13 8.02 -16.75
C SER A 4 5.74 9.05 -15.80
N LEU A 5 5.29 9.06 -14.54
CA LEU A 5 5.79 9.97 -13.50
C LEU A 5 7.33 9.94 -13.38
N GLN A 6 7.93 8.76 -13.55
CA GLN A 6 9.40 8.59 -13.58
C GLN A 6 10.06 9.33 -14.75
N LYS A 7 9.46 9.30 -15.94
CA LYS A 7 9.98 10.04 -17.09
C LYS A 7 9.93 11.54 -16.83
N SER A 8 8.83 12.03 -16.25
CA SER A 8 8.72 13.44 -15.87
C SER A 8 9.70 13.83 -14.77
N LEU A 9 9.96 12.95 -13.79
CA LEU A 9 10.98 13.18 -12.76
C LEU A 9 12.38 13.28 -13.37
N GLU A 10 12.72 12.43 -14.33
CA GLU A 10 13.99 12.47 -15.05
C GLU A 10 14.14 13.74 -15.92
N GLU A 11 13.07 14.14 -16.63
CA GLU A 11 13.05 15.41 -17.36
C GLU A 11 13.27 16.62 -16.44
N CYS A 12 12.75 16.58 -15.21
CA CYS A 12 12.98 17.62 -14.21
C CYS A 12 14.41 17.59 -13.66
N ARG A 13 14.98 16.40 -13.42
CA ARG A 13 16.38 16.22 -13.01
C ARG A 13 17.33 16.88 -14.01
N ILE A 14 17.15 16.52 -15.28
CA ILE A 14 17.96 17.02 -16.39
C ILE A 14 17.89 18.55 -16.46
N LEU A 15 16.68 19.13 -16.39
CA LEU A 15 16.49 20.57 -16.42
C LEU A 15 17.16 21.29 -15.24
N VAL A 16 16.93 20.81 -14.02
CA VAL A 16 17.41 21.45 -12.79
C VAL A 16 18.93 21.39 -12.68
N TYR A 17 19.52 20.20 -12.82
CA TYR A 17 20.97 20.05 -12.72
C TYR A 17 21.70 20.60 -13.96
N GLY A 18 21.08 20.52 -15.13
CA GLY A 18 21.61 21.14 -16.35
C GLY A 18 21.74 22.65 -16.19
N LEU A 19 20.73 23.31 -15.60
CA LEU A 19 20.80 24.74 -15.32
C LEU A 19 21.86 25.07 -14.26
N SER A 20 21.88 24.32 -13.16
CA SER A 20 22.86 24.52 -12.07
C SER A 20 24.31 24.45 -12.57
N GLY A 21 24.60 23.63 -13.58
CA GLY A 21 25.92 23.48 -14.17
C GLY A 21 26.27 24.47 -15.29
N ASN A 22 25.36 25.34 -15.73
CA ASN A 22 25.59 26.23 -16.89
C ASN A 22 25.60 27.72 -16.51
N GLU A 23 26.78 28.24 -16.17
CA GLU A 23 26.98 29.65 -15.74
C GLU A 23 26.52 30.70 -16.76
N ALA A 24 26.65 30.42 -18.05
CA ALA A 24 26.22 31.33 -19.11
C ALA A 24 24.69 31.52 -19.09
N ILE A 25 23.95 30.43 -18.96
CA ILE A 25 22.48 30.47 -18.88
C ILE A 25 22.03 31.08 -17.56
N LYS A 26 22.67 30.73 -16.43
CA LYS A 26 22.37 31.31 -15.11
C LYS A 26 22.52 32.82 -15.11
N THR A 27 23.61 33.33 -15.68
CA THR A 27 23.87 34.78 -15.78
C THR A 27 22.77 35.48 -16.57
N ARG A 28 22.31 34.88 -17.68
CA ARG A 28 21.30 35.47 -18.56
C ARG A 28 19.92 35.57 -17.90
N ILE A 29 19.54 34.56 -17.10
CA ILE A 29 18.22 34.53 -16.44
C ILE A 29 18.22 35.12 -15.02
N ALA A 30 19.38 35.56 -14.51
CA ALA A 30 19.58 35.94 -13.10
C ALA A 30 18.58 36.99 -12.57
N ALA A 31 18.06 37.86 -13.44
CA ALA A 31 17.07 38.87 -13.08
C ALA A 31 15.71 38.27 -12.63
N ILE A 32 15.34 37.10 -13.15
CA ILE A 32 14.09 36.38 -12.82
C ILE A 32 14.37 35.12 -11.97
N TYR A 33 15.52 34.50 -12.21
CA TYR A 33 15.98 33.26 -11.59
C TYR A 33 17.36 33.46 -10.94
N PRO A 34 17.42 34.10 -9.76
CA PRO A 34 18.68 34.25 -9.03
C PRO A 34 19.17 32.90 -8.52
N GLU A 35 20.46 32.80 -8.19
CA GLU A 35 21.12 31.56 -7.73
C GLU A 35 20.36 30.85 -6.60
N LYS A 36 19.79 31.62 -5.64
CA LYS A 36 18.96 31.08 -4.56
C LYS A 36 17.77 30.26 -5.09
N ARG A 37 17.05 30.78 -6.09
CA ARG A 37 15.89 30.12 -6.70
C ARG A 37 16.31 28.87 -7.49
N ILE A 38 17.49 28.89 -8.10
CA ILE A 38 18.07 27.73 -8.78
C ILE A 38 18.39 26.61 -7.77
N LEU A 39 19.02 26.95 -6.64
CA LEU A 39 19.28 26.00 -5.54
C LEU A 39 17.99 25.44 -4.93
N ASP A 40 16.93 26.24 -4.85
CA ASP A 40 15.61 25.76 -4.41
C ASP A 40 15.05 24.70 -5.37
N GLY A 41 15.30 24.81 -6.68
CA GLY A 41 14.98 23.78 -7.67
C GLY A 41 15.66 22.44 -7.42
N VAL A 42 16.95 22.46 -7.07
CA VAL A 42 17.72 21.25 -6.71
C VAL A 42 17.11 20.59 -5.48
N LYS A 43 16.82 21.36 -4.44
CA LYS A 43 16.16 20.85 -3.22
C LYS A 43 14.77 20.28 -3.51
N LEU A 44 13.98 20.93 -4.37
CA LEU A 44 12.67 20.41 -4.78
C LEU A 44 12.80 19.05 -5.48
N TYR A 45 13.81 18.89 -6.34
CA TYR A 45 14.09 17.61 -6.98
C TYR A 45 14.50 16.52 -5.96
N GLU A 46 15.43 16.82 -5.06
CA GLU A 46 15.88 15.87 -4.03
C GLU A 46 14.72 15.44 -3.11
N ASN A 47 13.88 16.39 -2.70
CA ASN A 47 12.68 16.11 -1.92
C ASN A 47 11.67 15.24 -2.66
N ALA A 48 11.46 15.49 -3.95
CA ALA A 48 10.59 14.65 -4.78
C ALA A 48 11.17 13.24 -4.91
N LYS A 49 12.47 13.12 -5.25
CA LYS A 49 13.16 11.83 -5.36
C LYS A 49 13.03 11.01 -4.08
N SER A 50 13.35 11.59 -2.92
CA SER A 50 13.23 10.93 -1.62
C SER A 50 11.78 10.49 -1.34
N ALA A 51 10.78 11.32 -1.69
CA ALA A 51 9.38 10.95 -1.51
C ALA A 51 8.93 9.79 -2.42
N PHE A 52 9.50 9.66 -3.63
CA PHE A 52 9.27 8.49 -4.49
C PHE A 52 9.88 7.21 -3.91
N GLU A 53 11.10 7.30 -3.38
CA GLU A 53 11.78 6.18 -2.72
C GLU A 53 11.01 5.72 -1.49
N SER A 54 10.65 6.63 -0.58
CA SER A 54 9.82 6.32 0.59
C SER A 54 8.49 5.68 0.18
N GLN A 55 7.76 6.27 -0.77
CA GLN A 55 6.48 5.70 -1.20
C GLN A 55 6.62 4.29 -1.79
N SER A 56 7.75 3.96 -2.42
CA SER A 56 8.01 2.61 -2.91
C SER A 56 8.18 1.62 -1.77
N THR A 57 8.95 1.99 -0.74
CA THR A 57 9.17 1.16 0.47
C THR A 57 7.86 0.90 1.19
N GLU A 58 7.13 1.95 1.53
CA GLU A 58 5.87 1.88 2.31
C GLU A 58 4.81 1.03 1.57
N LYS A 59 4.79 1.09 0.22
CA LYS A 59 3.89 0.26 -0.57
C LYS A 59 4.25 -1.23 -0.51
N ILE A 60 5.54 -1.56 -0.46
CA ILE A 60 5.98 -2.94 -0.31
C ILE A 60 5.58 -3.46 1.06
N GLU A 61 5.82 -2.68 2.12
CA GLU A 61 5.48 -3.03 3.51
C GLU A 61 3.96 -3.21 3.70
N SER A 62 3.15 -2.27 3.20
CA SER A 62 1.67 -2.40 3.16
C SER A 62 1.22 -3.66 2.40
N THR A 63 1.84 -3.96 1.26
CA THR A 63 1.49 -5.15 0.47
C THR A 63 1.81 -6.44 1.23
N GLU A 64 2.96 -6.48 1.90
CA GLU A 64 3.41 -7.62 2.68
C GLU A 64 2.51 -7.84 3.91
N ALA A 65 2.24 -6.80 4.70
CA ALA A 65 1.38 -6.89 5.87
C ALA A 65 -0.05 -7.34 5.51
N ASN A 66 -0.63 -6.78 4.43
CA ASN A 66 -1.93 -7.22 3.94
C ASN A 66 -1.94 -8.69 3.51
N ARG A 67 -0.86 -9.13 2.85
CA ARG A 67 -0.73 -10.53 2.42
C ARG A 67 -0.67 -11.47 3.62
N GLU A 68 0.12 -11.14 4.64
CA GLU A 68 0.23 -11.92 5.88
C GLU A 68 -1.13 -12.05 6.57
N PHE A 69 -1.83 -10.93 6.76
CA PHE A 69 -3.18 -10.92 7.32
C PHE A 69 -4.15 -11.78 6.50
N LYS A 70 -4.17 -11.58 5.18
CA LYS A 70 -5.11 -12.28 4.29
C LYS A 70 -4.90 -13.80 4.28
N ILE A 71 -3.65 -14.27 4.29
CA ILE A 71 -3.34 -15.71 4.35
C ILE A 71 -3.94 -16.34 5.61
N VAL A 72 -3.77 -15.69 6.77
CA VAL A 72 -4.30 -16.21 8.03
C VAL A 72 -5.83 -16.12 8.04
N TYR A 73 -6.40 -14.99 7.60
CA TYR A 73 -7.84 -14.79 7.50
C TYR A 73 -8.51 -15.88 6.64
N GLU A 74 -8.01 -16.11 5.42
CA GLU A 74 -8.56 -17.10 4.50
C GLU A 74 -8.45 -18.52 5.04
N LYS A 75 -7.37 -18.82 5.78
CA LYS A 75 -7.17 -20.13 6.40
C LYS A 75 -8.18 -20.38 7.53
N ILE A 76 -8.36 -19.42 8.44
CA ILE A 76 -9.38 -19.49 9.50
C ILE A 76 -10.77 -19.58 8.87
N TYR A 77 -11.07 -18.75 7.88
CA TYR A 77 -12.36 -18.75 7.18
C TYR A 77 -12.64 -20.12 6.54
N GLY A 78 -11.66 -20.69 5.85
CA GLY A 78 -11.78 -22.03 5.24
C GLY A 78 -12.04 -23.13 6.27
N GLN A 79 -11.34 -23.10 7.41
CA GLN A 79 -11.58 -24.04 8.51
C GLN A 79 -12.97 -23.85 9.12
N LEU A 80 -13.40 -22.63 9.39
CA LEU A 80 -14.73 -22.30 9.89
C LEU A 80 -15.82 -22.87 8.97
N VAL A 81 -15.71 -22.65 7.65
CA VAL A 81 -16.67 -23.17 6.67
C VAL A 81 -16.74 -24.71 6.72
N LYS A 82 -15.59 -25.38 6.80
CA LYS A 82 -15.54 -26.85 6.89
C LYS A 82 -16.17 -27.36 8.19
N ILE A 83 -15.84 -26.76 9.34
CA ILE A 83 -16.43 -27.10 10.64
C ILE A 83 -17.95 -26.96 10.58
N ARG A 84 -18.43 -25.84 10.04
CA ARG A 84 -19.87 -25.57 9.95
C ARG A 84 -20.59 -26.53 9.01
N LYS A 85 -19.97 -26.88 7.87
CA LYS A 85 -20.51 -27.89 6.94
C LYS A 85 -20.60 -29.27 7.60
N ALA A 86 -19.55 -29.69 8.29
CA ALA A 86 -19.51 -30.96 9.00
C ALA A 86 -20.53 -30.99 10.15
N GLY A 87 -20.59 -29.93 10.95
CA GLY A 87 -21.55 -29.79 12.04
C GLY A 87 -23.00 -29.84 11.56
N ARG A 88 -23.31 -29.20 10.43
CA ARG A 88 -24.66 -29.27 9.83
C ARG A 88 -25.04 -30.71 9.43
N TYR A 89 -24.09 -31.51 8.98
CA TYR A 89 -24.32 -32.90 8.61
C TYR A 89 -24.47 -33.80 9.84
N PHE A 90 -23.50 -33.80 10.74
CA PHE A 90 -23.47 -34.71 11.89
C PHE A 90 -24.51 -34.36 12.96
N PHE A 91 -24.82 -33.08 13.14
CA PHE A 91 -25.72 -32.61 14.20
C PHE A 91 -27.08 -32.15 13.67
N LYS A 92 -27.48 -32.56 12.45
CA LYS A 92 -28.76 -32.16 11.83
C LYS A 92 -29.98 -32.34 12.75
N ASN A 93 -29.98 -33.40 13.57
CA ASN A 93 -31.05 -33.76 14.49
C ASN A 93 -30.74 -33.40 15.97
N ASN A 94 -29.65 -32.68 16.24
CA ASN A 94 -29.28 -32.24 17.59
C ASN A 94 -29.26 -30.70 17.65
N ALA A 95 -30.37 -30.11 18.12
CA ALA A 95 -30.54 -28.66 18.16
C ALA A 95 -29.56 -27.97 19.12
N GLU A 96 -29.19 -28.63 20.21
CA GLU A 96 -28.26 -28.12 21.21
C GLU A 96 -26.86 -27.95 20.60
N LEU A 97 -26.30 -29.00 20.00
CA LEU A 97 -24.97 -28.95 19.38
C LEU A 97 -24.94 -28.01 18.17
N ARG A 98 -26.04 -27.87 17.43
CA ARG A 98 -26.16 -26.87 16.35
C ARG A 98 -26.10 -25.44 16.88
N THR A 99 -26.74 -25.18 18.00
CA THR A 99 -26.76 -23.85 18.64
C THR A 99 -25.39 -23.52 19.22
N LEU A 100 -24.74 -24.51 19.84
CA LEU A 100 -23.40 -24.39 20.40
C LEU A 100 -22.36 -24.04 19.32
N LEU A 101 -22.41 -24.71 18.16
CA LEU A 101 -21.56 -24.41 17.00
C LEU A 101 -22.03 -23.21 16.16
N ARG A 102 -23.02 -22.45 16.65
CA ARG A 102 -23.60 -21.28 15.96
C ARG A 102 -24.03 -21.56 14.52
N LEU A 103 -24.47 -22.78 14.21
CA LEU A 103 -24.78 -23.21 12.83
C LEU A 103 -26.05 -22.56 12.26
N ASN A 104 -26.86 -21.97 13.15
CA ASN A 104 -28.07 -21.20 12.86
C ASN A 104 -27.79 -19.76 12.42
N LYS A 105 -26.61 -19.21 12.72
CA LYS A 105 -26.20 -17.87 12.26
C LYS A 105 -25.60 -17.94 10.86
N GLU A 106 -25.64 -16.86 10.11
CA GLU A 106 -24.80 -16.69 8.91
C GLU A 106 -23.36 -16.35 9.30
N ILE A 107 -22.43 -16.47 8.36
CA ILE A 107 -21.06 -16.01 8.60
C ILE A 107 -21.05 -14.48 8.38
N PRO A 108 -20.71 -13.66 9.38
CA PRO A 108 -20.72 -12.21 9.24
C PRO A 108 -19.70 -11.72 8.22
N GLY A 109 -20.04 -10.63 7.52
CA GLY A 109 -19.11 -9.98 6.58
C GLY A 109 -18.14 -9.00 7.23
N ASN A 110 -18.46 -8.48 8.43
CA ASN A 110 -17.56 -7.60 9.17
C ASN A 110 -16.60 -8.40 10.04
N TYR A 111 -15.40 -7.85 10.25
CA TYR A 111 -14.31 -8.56 10.92
C TYR A 111 -14.61 -8.91 12.39
N ALA A 112 -15.17 -7.99 13.16
CA ALA A 112 -15.39 -8.18 14.60
C ALA A 112 -16.38 -9.32 14.87
N ASP A 113 -17.54 -9.30 14.21
CA ASP A 113 -18.55 -10.35 14.36
C ASP A 113 -18.05 -11.68 13.77
N TRP A 114 -17.30 -11.63 12.67
CA TRP A 114 -16.67 -12.82 12.10
C TRP A 114 -15.69 -13.47 13.07
N LYS A 115 -14.82 -12.68 13.71
CA LYS A 115 -13.84 -13.15 14.69
C LYS A 115 -14.55 -13.75 15.90
N ASN A 116 -15.55 -13.05 16.45
CA ASN A 116 -16.38 -13.55 17.54
C ASN A 116 -17.00 -14.91 17.19
N LEU A 117 -17.56 -15.06 15.98
CA LEU A 117 -18.10 -16.34 15.52
C LEU A 117 -17.02 -17.44 15.46
N CYS A 118 -15.82 -17.11 14.97
CA CYS A 118 -14.69 -18.04 14.91
C CYS A 118 -14.26 -18.49 16.32
N GLU A 119 -14.15 -17.56 17.27
CA GLU A 119 -13.78 -17.83 18.65
C GLU A 119 -14.85 -18.69 19.36
N GLU A 120 -16.13 -18.32 19.25
CA GLU A 120 -17.24 -19.10 19.81
C GLU A 120 -17.27 -20.53 19.24
N THR A 121 -17.09 -20.67 17.92
CA THR A 121 -17.09 -21.98 17.26
C THR A 121 -15.89 -22.81 17.68
N THR A 122 -14.69 -22.22 17.71
CA THR A 122 -13.46 -22.92 18.11
C THR A 122 -13.53 -23.37 19.56
N ASN A 123 -14.01 -22.50 20.47
CA ASN A 123 -14.20 -22.84 21.88
C ASN A 123 -15.22 -23.98 22.07
N ALA A 124 -16.33 -23.95 21.32
CA ALA A 124 -17.31 -25.04 21.34
C ALA A 124 -16.70 -26.38 20.89
N VAL A 125 -15.81 -26.39 19.90
CA VAL A 125 -15.13 -27.61 19.49
C VAL A 125 -14.16 -28.08 20.58
N LEU A 126 -13.34 -27.17 21.14
CA LEU A 126 -12.34 -27.51 22.15
C LEU A 126 -12.94 -28.04 23.46
N GLN A 127 -14.13 -27.57 23.85
CA GLN A 127 -14.75 -27.93 25.13
C GLN A 127 -15.61 -29.22 25.06
N HIS A 128 -15.93 -29.71 23.86
CA HIS A 128 -16.89 -30.81 23.71
C HIS A 128 -16.33 -31.96 22.88
N VAL A 129 -15.97 -33.06 23.56
CA VAL A 129 -15.41 -34.29 22.94
C VAL A 129 -16.31 -34.85 21.84
N VAL A 130 -17.63 -34.86 22.05
CA VAL A 130 -18.61 -35.33 21.04
C VAL A 130 -18.50 -34.56 19.72
N ILE A 131 -18.16 -33.27 19.77
CA ILE A 131 -17.94 -32.47 18.56
C ILE A 131 -16.62 -32.86 17.90
N GLN A 132 -15.55 -32.97 18.68
CA GLN A 132 -14.22 -33.34 18.21
C GLN A 132 -14.23 -34.70 17.50
N ASP A 133 -14.88 -35.70 18.09
CA ASP A 133 -14.97 -37.05 17.54
C ASP A 133 -15.61 -37.05 16.15
N LYS A 134 -16.63 -36.22 15.92
CA LYS A 134 -17.29 -36.11 14.61
C LYS A 134 -16.47 -35.31 13.60
N LEU A 135 -15.80 -34.25 14.04
CA LEU A 135 -14.93 -33.45 13.17
C LEU A 135 -13.68 -34.23 12.73
N ALA A 136 -13.15 -35.10 13.59
CA ALA A 136 -12.05 -35.99 13.24
C ALA A 136 -12.37 -36.90 12.03
N LEU A 137 -13.63 -37.32 11.86
CA LEU A 137 -14.08 -38.13 10.72
C LEU A 137 -13.99 -37.40 9.36
N VAL A 138 -13.81 -36.08 9.36
CA VAL A 138 -13.73 -35.23 8.16
C VAL A 138 -12.43 -34.42 8.12
N GLU A 139 -11.35 -34.99 8.67
CA GLU A 139 -9.99 -34.42 8.68
C GLU A 139 -9.88 -33.07 9.41
N LEU A 140 -10.82 -32.79 10.32
CA LEU A 140 -10.79 -31.65 11.23
C LEU A 140 -10.46 -32.13 12.66
N GLY A 141 -9.34 -32.85 12.78
CA GLY A 141 -8.84 -33.35 14.06
C GLY A 141 -8.32 -32.24 14.99
N SER A 142 -7.92 -32.64 16.20
CA SER A 142 -7.45 -31.73 17.25
C SER A 142 -6.33 -30.79 16.78
N GLU A 143 -5.40 -31.28 15.98
CA GLU A 143 -4.32 -30.47 15.40
C GLU A 143 -4.85 -29.26 14.63
N LYS A 144 -5.89 -29.44 13.81
CA LYS A 144 -6.49 -28.36 13.00
C LYS A 144 -7.24 -27.35 13.83
N ILE A 145 -7.88 -27.79 14.91
CA ILE A 145 -8.61 -26.90 15.83
C ILE A 145 -7.63 -26.10 16.69
N THR A 146 -6.56 -26.72 17.18
CA THR A 146 -5.49 -26.02 17.91
C THR A 146 -4.77 -25.04 17.00
N GLU A 147 -4.50 -25.41 15.75
CA GLU A 147 -3.96 -24.49 14.74
C GLU A 147 -4.89 -23.29 14.52
N MET A 148 -6.21 -23.51 14.40
CA MET A 148 -7.19 -22.43 14.28
C MET A 148 -7.17 -21.49 15.49
N ALA A 149 -7.11 -22.03 16.71
CA ALA A 149 -7.05 -21.25 17.95
C ALA A 149 -5.80 -20.35 18.01
N GLN A 150 -4.62 -20.91 17.71
CA GLN A 150 -3.36 -20.15 17.66
C GLN A 150 -3.38 -19.05 16.58
N GLN A 151 -4.08 -19.29 15.47
CA GLN A 151 -4.24 -18.29 14.42
C GLN A 151 -5.20 -17.17 14.83
N LEU A 152 -6.25 -17.48 15.59
CA LEU A 152 -7.19 -16.49 16.14
C LEU A 152 -6.54 -15.56 17.16
N GLU A 153 -5.54 -16.03 17.91
CA GLU A 153 -4.76 -15.18 18.81
C GLU A 153 -3.90 -14.16 18.06
N LYS A 154 -3.39 -14.53 16.88
CA LYS A 154 -2.44 -13.71 16.10
C LYS A 154 -3.08 -12.77 15.09
N ILE A 155 -4.31 -13.05 14.66
CA ILE A 155 -4.92 -12.35 13.54
C ILE A 155 -5.24 -10.87 13.84
N ASP A 156 -5.45 -10.51 15.11
CA ASP A 156 -5.64 -9.11 15.51
C ASP A 156 -4.36 -8.29 15.31
N GLU A 157 -3.21 -8.83 15.72
CA GLU A 157 -1.91 -8.18 15.53
C GLU A 157 -1.60 -7.97 14.05
N LEU A 158 -1.89 -8.98 13.22
CA LEU A 158 -1.73 -8.89 11.76
C LEU A 158 -2.68 -7.86 11.14
N LYS A 159 -3.92 -7.77 11.61
CA LYS A 159 -4.89 -6.77 11.14
C LYS A 159 -4.43 -5.36 11.49
N ILE A 160 -4.02 -5.13 12.74
CA ILE A 160 -3.51 -3.84 13.21
C ILE A 160 -2.29 -3.43 12.39
N LYS A 161 -1.35 -4.36 12.17
CA LYS A 161 -0.18 -4.13 11.31
C LYS A 161 -0.62 -3.72 9.89
N ALA A 162 -1.49 -4.50 9.24
CA ALA A 162 -1.96 -4.18 7.90
C ALA A 162 -2.62 -2.79 7.81
N GLU A 163 -3.49 -2.43 8.77
CA GLU A 163 -4.14 -1.11 8.80
C GLU A 163 -3.14 0.04 9.02
N LYS A 164 -2.12 -0.18 9.87
CA LYS A 164 -1.05 0.80 10.10
C LYS A 164 -0.25 1.06 8.83
N GLU A 165 0.25 0.00 8.20
CA GLU A 165 1.08 0.08 7.00
C GLU A 165 0.29 0.69 5.81
N ASP A 166 -1.01 0.41 5.70
CA ASP A 166 -1.88 1.06 4.70
C ASP A 166 -2.00 2.58 4.93
N GLY A 167 -2.11 2.99 6.19
CA GLY A 167 -2.09 4.40 6.57
C GLY A 167 -0.77 5.09 6.18
N GLU A 168 0.36 4.45 6.49
CA GLU A 168 1.69 4.97 6.18
C GLU A 168 1.93 5.06 4.65
N ALA A 169 1.52 4.02 3.91
CA ALA A 169 1.55 4.02 2.45
C ALA A 169 0.66 5.11 1.83
N GLN A 170 -0.49 5.40 2.43
CA GLN A 170 -1.37 6.49 1.99
C GLN A 170 -0.72 7.86 2.22
N VAL A 171 -0.15 8.08 3.42
CA VAL A 171 0.59 9.31 3.74
C VAL A 171 1.77 9.51 2.79
N ALA A 172 2.55 8.47 2.51
CA ALA A 172 3.65 8.52 1.57
C ALA A 172 3.19 8.82 0.14
N THR A 173 2.03 8.30 -0.27
CA THR A 173 1.43 8.59 -1.58
C THR A 173 1.03 10.06 -1.71
N VAL A 174 0.40 10.63 -0.68
CA VAL A 174 0.06 12.06 -0.64
C VAL A 174 1.33 12.92 -0.70
N ARG A 175 2.33 12.62 0.15
CA ARG A 175 3.61 13.32 0.17
C ARG A 175 4.32 13.29 -1.18
N LYS A 176 4.37 12.13 -1.84
CA LYS A 176 4.92 11.98 -3.19
C LYS A 176 4.22 12.90 -4.19
N GLN A 177 2.88 12.94 -4.15
CA GLN A 177 2.11 13.77 -5.08
C GLN A 177 2.37 15.27 -4.83
N GLU A 178 2.42 15.69 -3.58
CA GLU A 178 2.68 17.09 -3.21
C GLU A 178 4.08 17.55 -3.62
N THR A 179 5.12 16.77 -3.33
CA THR A 179 6.50 17.12 -3.68
C THR A 179 6.69 17.11 -5.20
N PHE A 180 6.09 16.14 -5.90
CA PHE A 180 6.13 16.09 -7.35
C PHE A 180 5.41 17.28 -7.99
N ASN A 181 4.24 17.68 -7.49
CA ASN A 181 3.52 18.84 -8.00
C ASN A 181 4.33 20.14 -7.82
N LYS A 182 4.99 20.32 -6.68
CA LYS A 182 5.87 21.48 -6.42
C LYS A 182 7.04 21.51 -7.41
N LEU A 183 7.69 20.36 -7.64
CA LEU A 183 8.76 20.25 -8.62
C LEU A 183 8.27 20.55 -10.04
N MET A 184 7.13 20.00 -10.45
CA MET A 184 6.56 20.23 -11.77
C MET A 184 6.18 21.69 -12.00
N ALA A 185 5.60 22.36 -11.00
CA ALA A 185 5.31 23.78 -11.06
C ALA A 185 6.59 24.60 -11.25
N TYR A 186 7.63 24.30 -10.46
CA TYR A 186 8.95 24.93 -10.61
C TYR A 186 9.54 24.70 -12.01
N CYS A 187 9.54 23.47 -12.52
CA CYS A 187 10.11 23.16 -13.83
C CYS A 187 9.29 23.76 -14.99
N THR A 188 7.99 23.98 -14.80
CA THR A 188 7.15 24.66 -15.79
C THR A 188 7.48 26.15 -15.84
N ASP A 189 7.56 26.78 -14.68
CA ASP A 189 7.94 28.18 -14.54
C ASP A 189 9.37 28.47 -15.02
N LEU A 190 10.32 27.58 -14.72
CA LEU A 190 11.68 27.67 -15.23
C LEU A 190 11.73 27.58 -16.77
N ARG A 191 10.95 26.68 -17.39
CA ARG A 191 10.87 26.60 -18.86
C ARG A 191 10.29 27.88 -19.45
N ALA A 192 9.23 28.41 -18.85
CA ALA A 192 8.65 29.68 -19.28
C ALA A 192 9.65 30.84 -19.15
N CYS A 193 10.44 30.88 -18.08
CA CYS A 193 11.54 31.84 -17.92
C CYS A 193 12.58 31.70 -19.04
N LEU A 194 13.06 30.48 -19.31
CA LEU A 194 14.02 30.23 -20.38
C LEU A 194 13.46 30.64 -21.75
N ASP A 195 12.17 30.42 -22.01
CA ASP A 195 11.50 30.82 -23.23
C ASP A 195 11.45 32.35 -23.43
N LEU A 196 11.46 33.15 -22.35
CA LEU A 196 11.53 34.62 -22.45
C LEU A 196 12.91 35.10 -22.92
N PHE A 197 13.97 34.38 -22.56
CA PHE A 197 15.34 34.81 -22.84
C PHE A 197 15.92 34.19 -24.12
N TYR A 198 15.39 33.05 -24.58
CA TYR A 198 15.93 32.30 -25.72
C TYR A 198 14.85 32.12 -26.81
N GLU A 199 14.82 33.02 -27.80
CA GLU A 199 13.91 32.95 -28.95
C GLU A 199 14.55 32.28 -30.18
N ARG A 200 13.71 31.66 -31.02
CA ARG A 200 14.04 31.14 -32.36
C ARG A 200 15.35 30.32 -32.41
N SER A 201 16.41 30.85 -33.02
CA SER A 201 17.68 30.15 -33.28
C SER A 201 18.54 29.91 -32.04
N GLU A 202 18.31 30.63 -30.95
CA GLU A 202 19.04 30.43 -29.68
C GLU A 202 18.42 29.34 -28.80
N ARG A 203 17.27 28.78 -29.20
CA ARG A 203 16.65 27.65 -28.49
C ARG A 203 17.48 26.37 -28.56
N GLN A 204 18.25 26.17 -29.64
CA GLN A 204 19.21 25.05 -29.71
C GLN A 204 20.24 25.08 -28.58
N THR A 205 20.55 26.27 -28.04
CA THR A 205 21.46 26.40 -26.90
C THR A 205 20.85 25.79 -25.62
N LEU A 206 19.53 25.65 -25.54
CA LEU A 206 18.83 24.97 -24.44
C LEU A 206 18.89 23.44 -24.56
N GLU A 207 19.27 22.87 -25.71
CA GLU A 207 19.54 21.43 -25.83
C GLU A 207 20.74 21.01 -24.96
N GLN A 208 21.65 21.96 -24.65
CA GLN A 208 22.75 21.76 -23.70
C GLN A 208 22.24 21.49 -22.27
N LEU A 209 21.02 21.92 -21.94
CA LEU A 209 20.33 21.61 -20.68
C LEU A 209 19.64 20.23 -20.72
N GLY A 210 19.75 19.48 -21.83
CA GLY A 210 19.06 18.22 -22.06
C GLY A 210 17.56 18.36 -22.33
N ILE A 211 17.09 19.57 -22.66
CA ILE A 211 15.72 19.81 -23.12
C ILE A 211 15.66 19.39 -24.59
N LEU A 212 15.10 18.21 -24.89
CA LEU A 212 14.76 17.84 -26.26
C LEU A 212 13.59 18.71 -26.73
N ILE A 213 13.89 19.74 -27.50
CA ILE A 213 12.89 20.56 -28.18
C ILE A 213 12.36 19.72 -29.36
N LYS A 214 11.07 19.42 -29.37
CA LYS A 214 10.37 18.84 -30.53
C LYS A 214 9.78 19.94 -31.38
#